data_AF-A0A0C3PV00-F1
#
_entry.id   AF-A0A0C3PV00-F1
#
_cell.length_a   1.000
_cell.length_b   1.000
_cell.length_c   1.000
_cell.angle_alpha   90.00
_cell.angle_beta   90.00
_cell.angle_gamma   90.00
#
_symmetry.space_group_name_H-M   'P 1'
#
loop_
_entity.id
_entity.type
_entity.pdbx_description
1 polymer ?
#
loop_
_entity_poly.entity_id
_entity_poly.type
_entity_poly.pdbx_seq_one_letter_code
_entity_poly.pdbx_strand_id
1 'polypeptide(L)'
;MAFLPVANRLESLNLRIEDWDDRLLSNMETKSTAIKLAVRHFTIRVWYSNEWFWSNLAKVFALFPKTEELSVAINSLTTATDVEPASYFFEKVGNNIYELPSLRHIEVKFETLYPETPGIFEVGTDSLVEYKTACPTLETVVDPAKRLWSFRNNHQGSGDFEAWLVGPLTRERPAPVKDLPAP
;
A
#
# COMPACT_ATOMS: atom_id res chain seq x y z
N MET A 1 2.51 13.54 -15.50
CA MET A 1 2.42 12.23 -16.21
C MET A 1 3.14 12.18 -17.56
N ALA A 2 3.78 13.25 -18.05
CA ALA A 2 4.36 13.27 -19.40
C ALA A 2 5.52 12.28 -19.62
N PHE A 3 6.09 11.72 -18.55
CA PHE A 3 7.21 10.79 -18.61
C PHE A 3 6.81 9.32 -18.83
N LEU A 4 5.57 8.93 -18.53
CA LEU A 4 5.13 7.52 -18.66
C LEU A 4 5.35 6.94 -20.08
N PRO A 5 5.12 7.70 -21.18
CA PRO A 5 5.34 7.18 -22.52
C PRO A 5 6.81 6.94 -22.90
N VAL A 6 7.76 7.58 -22.21
CA VAL A 6 9.20 7.55 -22.59
C VAL A 6 10.06 6.72 -21.64
N ALA A 7 9.50 6.22 -20.54
CA ALA A 7 10.21 5.48 -19.50
C ALA A 7 9.92 3.97 -19.53
N ASN A 8 9.98 3.33 -20.71
CA ASN A 8 9.58 1.93 -20.95
C ASN A 8 10.32 0.83 -20.13
N ARG A 9 11.34 1.22 -19.35
CA ARG A 9 12.09 0.34 -18.42
C ARG A 9 11.93 0.75 -16.96
N LEU A 10 10.99 1.63 -16.64
CA LEU A 10 10.75 2.08 -15.28
C LEU A 10 10.15 0.94 -14.46
N GLU A 11 10.95 0.42 -13.52
CA GLU A 11 10.53 -0.65 -12.62
C GLU A 11 9.91 -0.12 -11.33
N SER A 12 10.19 1.13 -10.94
CA SER A 12 9.71 1.73 -9.70
C SER A 12 8.97 3.03 -9.98
N LEU A 13 7.72 3.12 -9.51
CA LEU A 13 6.87 4.29 -9.69
C LEU A 13 6.31 4.75 -8.34
N ASN A 14 6.47 6.05 -8.06
CA ASN A 14 5.89 6.70 -6.89
C ASN A 14 4.91 7.78 -7.35
N LEU A 15 3.65 7.64 -6.96
CA LEU A 15 2.59 8.59 -7.23
C LEU A 15 2.14 9.29 -5.94
N ARG A 16 2.29 10.62 -5.93
CA ARG A 16 1.66 11.51 -4.96
C ARG A 16 0.72 12.43 -5.72
N ILE A 17 -0.56 12.12 -5.67
CA ILE A 17 -1.61 12.80 -6.42
C ILE A 17 -2.66 13.25 -5.40
N GLU A 18 -2.94 14.55 -5.40
CA GLU A 18 -3.90 15.15 -4.48
C GLU A 18 -5.34 14.87 -4.93
N ASP A 19 -5.62 15.19 -6.20
CA ASP A 19 -6.94 15.05 -6.79
C ASP A 19 -6.97 13.90 -7.79
N TRP A 20 -7.71 12.86 -7.44
CA TRP A 20 -7.96 11.70 -8.30
C TRP A 20 -9.33 11.86 -8.95
N ASP A 21 -9.40 11.66 -10.26
CA ASP A 21 -10.63 11.70 -11.03
C ASP A 21 -10.56 10.77 -12.26
N ASP A 22 -11.70 10.61 -12.95
CA ASP A 22 -11.81 9.75 -14.13
C ASP A 22 -10.92 10.23 -15.29
N ARG A 23 -10.73 11.54 -15.44
CA ARG A 23 -9.92 12.12 -16.51
C ARG A 23 -8.46 11.76 -16.32
N LEU A 24 -7.97 11.86 -15.09
CA LEU A 24 -6.61 11.54 -14.70
C LEU A 24 -6.35 10.04 -14.86
N LEU A 25 -7.27 9.19 -14.40
CA LEU A 25 -7.18 7.74 -14.55
C LEU A 25 -7.12 7.35 -16.03
N SER A 26 -8.06 7.84 -16.86
CA SER A 26 -8.08 7.55 -18.31
C SER A 26 -6.80 8.01 -19.01
N ASN A 27 -6.26 9.16 -18.61
CA ASN A 27 -4.99 9.66 -19.12
C ASN A 27 -3.80 8.79 -18.67
N MET A 28 -3.82 8.23 -17.45
CA MET A 28 -2.83 7.26 -17.00
C MET A 28 -2.92 5.96 -17.78
N GLU A 29 -4.11 5.37 -17.92
CA GLU A 29 -4.33 4.13 -18.68
C GLU A 29 -3.75 4.24 -20.10
N THR A 30 -4.05 5.35 -20.78
CA THR A 30 -3.54 5.60 -22.13
C THR A 30 -2.01 5.71 -22.14
N LYS A 31 -1.43 6.49 -21.23
CA LYS A 31 0.01 6.79 -21.20
C LYS A 31 0.87 5.72 -20.55
N SER A 32 0.30 4.82 -19.76
CA SER A 32 1.01 3.74 -19.08
C SER A 32 1.20 2.52 -19.97
N THR A 33 0.59 2.45 -21.15
CA THR A 33 0.64 1.28 -22.05
C THR A 33 2.05 0.73 -22.25
N ALA A 34 3.05 1.61 -22.41
CA ALA A 34 4.46 1.23 -22.63
C ALA A 34 5.21 0.76 -21.36
N ILE A 35 4.68 1.05 -20.16
CA ILE A 35 5.34 0.80 -18.88
C ILE A 35 4.56 -0.13 -17.94
N LYS A 36 3.27 -0.39 -18.22
CA LYS A 36 2.36 -1.08 -17.30
C LYS A 36 2.86 -2.47 -16.86
N LEU A 37 3.63 -3.12 -17.72
CA LEU A 37 4.21 -4.45 -17.46
C LEU A 37 5.63 -4.40 -16.86
N ALA A 38 6.27 -3.24 -16.87
CA ALA A 38 7.63 -3.04 -16.36
C ALA A 38 7.64 -2.66 -14.88
N VAL A 39 6.62 -1.92 -14.40
CA VAL A 39 6.55 -1.49 -13.00
C VAL A 39 6.39 -2.69 -12.07
N ARG A 40 7.37 -2.87 -11.17
CA ARG A 40 7.45 -3.88 -10.12
C ARG A 40 7.25 -3.30 -8.73
N HIS A 41 7.69 -2.07 -8.51
CA HIS A 41 7.49 -1.37 -7.23
C HIS A 41 6.56 -0.20 -7.45
N PHE A 42 5.40 -0.24 -6.81
CA PHE A 42 4.39 0.81 -6.94
C PHE A 42 4.13 1.42 -5.56
N THR A 43 4.38 2.73 -5.44
CA THR A 43 4.05 3.50 -4.25
C THR A 43 2.99 4.52 -4.58
N ILE A 44 1.98 4.61 -3.72
CA ILE A 44 0.93 5.61 -3.81
C ILE A 44 0.72 6.29 -2.47
N ARG A 45 0.64 7.63 -2.48
CA ARG A 45 0.25 8.43 -1.32
C ARG A 45 -1.03 9.18 -1.64
N VAL A 46 -2.04 9.03 -0.78
CA VAL A 46 -3.39 9.54 -1.00
C VAL A 46 -4.00 10.10 0.28
N TRP A 47 -4.89 11.08 0.14
CA TRP A 47 -5.66 11.61 1.26
C TRP A 47 -6.78 10.65 1.67
N TYR A 48 -7.00 10.50 2.99
CA TYR A 48 -8.07 9.67 3.52
C TYR A 48 -9.47 10.09 3.00
N SER A 49 -9.66 11.39 2.73
CA SER A 49 -10.91 11.98 2.25
C SER A 49 -11.12 11.89 0.74
N ASN A 50 -10.20 11.29 -0.02
CA ASN A 50 -10.36 11.15 -1.46
C ASN A 50 -11.34 10.00 -1.79
N GLU A 51 -12.63 10.27 -1.70
CA GLU A 51 -13.71 9.29 -1.90
C GLU A 51 -13.65 8.63 -3.29
N TRP A 52 -13.30 9.41 -4.33
CA TRP A 52 -13.17 8.88 -5.68
C TRP A 52 -12.11 7.78 -5.73
N PHE A 53 -10.93 8.02 -5.13
CA PHE A 53 -9.84 7.06 -5.10
C PHE A 53 -10.25 5.79 -4.36
N TRP A 54 -10.84 5.94 -3.17
CA TRP A 54 -11.27 4.80 -2.34
C TRP A 54 -12.41 3.99 -2.96
N SER A 55 -13.14 4.55 -3.92
CA SER A 55 -14.18 3.88 -4.69
C SER A 55 -13.66 3.24 -5.99
N ASN A 56 -12.46 3.62 -6.45
CA ASN A 56 -11.87 3.18 -7.71
C ASN A 56 -10.51 2.49 -7.53
N LEU A 57 -10.20 2.00 -6.32
CA LEU A 57 -8.90 1.45 -5.96
C LEU A 57 -8.46 0.31 -6.90
N ALA A 58 -9.35 -0.64 -7.21
CA ALA A 58 -9.11 -1.71 -8.17
C ALA A 58 -8.62 -1.18 -9.53
N LYS A 59 -9.28 -0.15 -10.07
CA LYS A 59 -8.88 0.46 -11.35
C LYS A 59 -7.49 1.08 -11.28
N VAL A 60 -7.14 1.71 -10.16
CA VAL A 60 -5.81 2.28 -9.96
C VAL A 60 -4.74 1.17 -9.89
N PHE A 61 -5.01 0.09 -9.17
CA PHE A 61 -4.10 -1.06 -9.09
C PHE A 61 -3.92 -1.75 -10.46
N ALA A 62 -5.00 -1.88 -11.23
CA ALA A 62 -4.99 -2.46 -12.57
C ALA A 62 -4.11 -1.68 -13.59
N LEU A 63 -3.67 -0.45 -13.28
CA LEU A 63 -2.71 0.30 -14.10
C LEU A 63 -1.35 -0.40 -14.21
N PHE A 64 -0.94 -1.15 -13.18
CA PHE A 64 0.38 -1.77 -13.08
C PHE A 64 0.28 -3.22 -12.55
N PRO A 65 -0.30 -4.15 -13.33
CA PRO A 65 -0.64 -5.51 -12.86
C PRO A 65 0.59 -6.41 -12.58
N LYS A 66 1.79 -5.94 -12.95
CA LYS A 66 3.06 -6.63 -12.72
C LYS A 66 3.79 -6.17 -11.46
N THR A 67 3.13 -5.34 -10.65
CA THR A 67 3.61 -4.92 -9.33
C THR A 67 3.86 -6.14 -8.44
N GLU A 68 5.06 -6.20 -7.88
CA GLU A 68 5.54 -7.20 -6.92
C GLU A 68 5.61 -6.61 -5.50
N GLU A 69 5.85 -5.30 -5.39
CA GLU A 69 5.83 -4.55 -4.13
C GLU A 69 4.90 -3.34 -4.21
N LEU A 70 3.92 -3.27 -3.29
CA LEU A 70 2.99 -2.15 -3.18
C LEU A 70 3.18 -1.42 -1.85
N SER A 71 3.32 -0.09 -1.88
CA SER A 71 3.25 0.75 -0.68
C SER A 71 2.10 1.75 -0.81
N VAL A 72 1.13 1.69 0.10
CA VAL A 72 -0.01 2.61 0.17
C VAL A 72 0.14 3.48 1.41
N ALA A 73 0.34 4.78 1.22
CA ALA A 73 0.41 5.75 2.30
C ALA A 73 -0.87 6.58 2.37
N ILE A 74 -1.62 6.41 3.46
CA ILE A 74 -2.87 7.11 3.75
C ILE A 74 -2.54 8.34 4.58
N ASN A 75 -2.83 9.51 4.04
CA ASN A 75 -2.59 10.79 4.67
C ASN A 75 -3.88 11.27 5.35
N SER A 76 -3.86 11.26 6.68
CA SER A 76 -4.89 11.76 7.61
C SER A 76 -4.36 12.93 8.43
N LEU A 77 -3.55 13.81 7.83
CA LEU A 77 -2.97 14.97 8.52
C LEU A 77 -3.96 16.15 8.70
N THR A 78 -5.23 15.86 8.93
CA THR A 78 -6.27 16.87 9.17
C THR A 78 -6.76 16.83 10.62
N THR A 79 -7.33 17.93 11.11
CA THR A 79 -7.87 18.06 12.48
C THR A 79 -9.30 17.52 12.62
N ALA A 80 -9.82 16.80 11.61
CA ALA A 80 -11.19 16.27 11.66
C ALA A 80 -11.26 15.18 12.75
N THR A 81 -12.25 15.30 13.65
CA THR A 81 -12.43 14.40 14.79
C THR A 81 -13.08 13.05 14.42
N ASP A 82 -13.61 12.93 13.20
CA ASP A 82 -14.39 11.77 12.73
C ASP A 82 -13.67 11.04 11.58
N VAL A 83 -12.36 10.82 11.70
CA VAL A 83 -11.63 10.05 10.69
C VAL A 83 -11.79 8.56 10.96
N GLU A 84 -12.16 7.82 9.92
CA GLU A 84 -12.16 6.36 9.96
C GLU A 84 -10.80 5.81 10.41
N PRO A 85 -10.77 4.78 11.28
CA PRO A 85 -9.52 4.20 11.75
C PRO A 85 -8.73 3.55 10.60
N ALA A 86 -7.45 3.28 10.82
CA ALA A 86 -6.61 2.69 9.78
C ALA A 86 -7.12 1.33 9.29
N SER A 87 -7.87 0.57 10.11
CA SER A 87 -8.52 -0.68 9.73
C SER A 87 -9.46 -0.53 8.53
N TYR A 88 -10.27 0.52 8.50
CA TYR A 88 -11.20 0.77 7.39
C TYR A 88 -10.47 0.85 6.03
N PHE A 89 -9.38 1.62 5.98
CA PHE A 89 -8.60 1.78 4.76
C PHE A 89 -7.74 0.55 4.45
N PHE A 90 -7.23 -0.12 5.48
CA PHE A 90 -6.50 -1.37 5.34
C PHE A 90 -7.37 -2.45 4.67
N GLU A 91 -8.60 -2.64 5.15
CA GLU A 91 -9.56 -3.57 4.54
C GLU A 91 -9.89 -3.17 3.10
N LYS A 92 -10.10 -1.88 2.81
CA LYS A 92 -10.30 -1.41 1.43
C LYS A 92 -9.13 -1.78 0.52
N VAL A 93 -7.90 -1.62 0.98
CA VAL A 93 -6.71 -2.01 0.19
C VAL A 93 -6.74 -3.51 -0.06
N GLY A 94 -6.92 -4.33 0.99
CA GLY A 94 -7.00 -5.79 0.88
C GLY A 94 -8.05 -6.31 -0.09
N ASN A 95 -9.23 -5.70 -0.06
CA ASN A 95 -10.34 -6.09 -0.93
C ASN A 95 -10.10 -5.79 -2.42
N ASN A 96 -9.04 -5.06 -2.77
CA ASN A 96 -8.77 -4.63 -4.15
C ASN A 96 -7.43 -5.14 -4.70
N ILE A 97 -6.56 -5.78 -3.89
CA ILE A 97 -5.25 -6.27 -4.36
C ILE A 97 -5.34 -7.46 -5.32
N TYR A 98 -6.52 -8.04 -5.54
CA TYR A 98 -6.72 -9.10 -6.54
C TYR A 98 -6.36 -8.63 -7.97
N GLU A 99 -6.34 -7.32 -8.22
CA GLU A 99 -5.88 -6.70 -9.49
C GLU A 99 -4.34 -6.77 -9.67
N LEU A 100 -3.61 -7.19 -8.64
CA LEU A 100 -2.14 -7.30 -8.62
C LEU A 100 -1.71 -8.76 -8.44
N PRO A 101 -1.87 -9.62 -9.47
CA PRO A 101 -1.60 -11.06 -9.35
C PRO A 101 -0.13 -11.41 -9.11
N SER A 102 0.80 -10.47 -9.35
CA SER A 102 2.24 -10.66 -9.12
C SER A 102 2.69 -10.14 -7.75
N LEU A 103 1.78 -9.61 -6.93
CA LEU A 103 2.12 -8.96 -5.67
C LEU A 103 2.65 -9.97 -4.66
N ARG A 104 3.83 -9.67 -4.10
CA ARG A 104 4.50 -10.49 -3.08
C ARG A 104 4.59 -9.74 -1.75
N HIS A 105 4.75 -8.43 -1.78
CA HIS A 105 4.92 -7.61 -0.59
C HIS A 105 4.00 -6.39 -0.62
N ILE A 106 3.31 -6.12 0.48
CA ILE A 106 2.51 -4.91 0.63
C ILE A 106 2.78 -4.22 1.97
N GLU A 107 2.81 -2.90 1.92
CA GLU A 107 2.90 -2.04 3.10
C GLU A 107 1.78 -1.01 3.07
N VAL A 108 0.98 -0.96 4.12
CA VAL A 108 -0.05 0.07 4.32
C VAL A 108 0.37 0.97 5.48
N LYS A 109 0.62 2.24 5.17
CA LYS A 109 0.99 3.27 6.14
C LYS A 109 -0.20 4.16 6.42
N PHE A 110 -0.43 4.46 7.70
CA PHE A 110 -1.40 5.47 8.10
C PHE A 110 -0.67 6.64 8.77
N GLU A 111 -0.72 7.81 8.15
CA GLU A 111 -0.08 9.04 8.62
C GLU A 111 -1.13 9.95 9.24
N THR A 112 -1.10 10.14 10.56
CA THR A 112 -2.09 10.93 11.31
C THR A 112 -1.41 11.93 12.23
N LEU A 113 -2.10 13.04 12.53
CA LEU A 113 -1.68 14.01 13.56
C LEU A 113 -1.96 13.52 14.99
N TYR A 114 -2.77 12.47 15.14
CA TYR A 114 -3.22 11.94 16.44
C TYR A 114 -2.87 10.45 16.58
N PRO A 115 -1.58 10.07 16.54
CA PRO A 115 -1.16 8.66 16.65
C PRO A 115 -1.48 8.02 18.01
N GLU A 116 -1.77 8.83 19.03
CA GLU A 116 -2.14 8.41 20.38
C GLU A 116 -3.59 7.93 20.51
N THR A 117 -4.44 8.19 19.52
CA THR A 117 -5.84 7.75 19.54
C THR A 117 -5.90 6.22 19.69
N PRO A 118 -6.55 5.69 20.74
CA PRO A 118 -6.65 4.25 20.95
C PRO A 118 -7.28 3.55 19.75
N GLY A 119 -6.72 2.41 19.34
CA GLY A 119 -7.23 1.63 18.22
C GLY A 119 -6.95 2.20 16.82
N ILE A 120 -6.37 3.40 16.69
CA ILE A 120 -6.22 4.09 15.39
C ILE A 120 -5.43 3.28 14.36
N PHE A 121 -4.47 2.47 14.81
CA PHE A 121 -3.63 1.61 13.96
C PHE A 121 -3.98 0.11 14.06
N GLU A 122 -4.96 -0.26 14.88
CA GLU A 122 -5.30 -1.66 15.09
C GLU A 122 -5.95 -2.24 13.83
N VAL A 123 -5.49 -3.42 13.44
CA VAL A 123 -6.09 -4.23 12.37
C VAL A 123 -6.29 -5.65 12.86
N GLY A 124 -7.40 -6.26 12.45
CA GLY A 124 -7.73 -7.65 12.75
C GLY A 124 -6.92 -8.63 11.91
N THR A 125 -6.71 -9.84 12.42
CA THR A 125 -6.06 -10.93 11.67
C THR A 125 -6.92 -11.41 10.51
N ASP A 126 -8.24 -11.28 10.60
CA ASP A 126 -9.18 -11.69 9.55
C ASP A 126 -8.92 -10.89 8.26
N SER A 127 -8.64 -9.58 8.37
CA SER A 127 -8.26 -8.75 7.23
C SER A 127 -6.96 -9.26 6.55
N LEU A 128 -6.00 -9.83 7.30
CA LEU A 128 -4.79 -10.41 6.71
C LEU A 128 -5.10 -11.69 5.91
N VAL A 129 -6.05 -12.49 6.38
CA VAL A 129 -6.53 -13.68 5.65
C VAL A 129 -7.22 -13.25 4.35
N GLU A 130 -8.01 -12.17 4.38
CA GLU A 130 -8.62 -11.58 3.17
C GLU A 130 -7.56 -11.14 2.16
N TYR A 131 -6.48 -10.49 2.60
CA TYR A 131 -5.34 -10.13 1.73
C TYR A 131 -4.76 -11.36 1.03
N LYS A 132 -4.48 -12.44 1.79
CA LYS A 132 -3.91 -13.67 1.22
C LYS A 132 -4.89 -14.37 0.28
N THR A 133 -6.18 -14.29 0.56
CA THR A 133 -7.24 -14.84 -0.29
C THR A 133 -7.36 -14.05 -1.59
N ALA A 134 -7.34 -12.72 -1.52
CA ALA A 134 -7.40 -11.83 -2.68
C ALA A 134 -6.16 -11.96 -3.57
N CYS A 135 -4.98 -12.21 -2.99
CA CYS A 135 -3.74 -12.40 -3.73
C CYS A 135 -2.93 -13.60 -3.18
N PRO A 136 -3.11 -14.81 -3.75
CA PRO A 136 -2.44 -16.02 -3.28
C PRO A 136 -0.90 -15.99 -3.39
N THR A 137 -0.33 -15.13 -4.23
CA THR A 137 1.12 -14.92 -4.38
C THR A 137 1.72 -14.04 -3.28
N LEU A 138 0.88 -13.40 -2.45
CA LEU A 138 1.31 -12.52 -1.38
C LEU A 138 2.10 -13.28 -0.30
N GLU A 139 3.26 -12.76 0.04
CA GLU A 139 4.19 -13.35 0.99
C GLU A 139 4.19 -12.59 2.31
N THR A 140 4.15 -11.26 2.25
CA THR A 140 4.22 -10.42 3.45
C THR A 140 3.28 -9.21 3.39
N VAL A 141 2.79 -8.82 4.56
CA VAL A 141 2.01 -7.60 4.78
C VAL A 141 2.63 -6.81 5.92
N VAL A 142 2.82 -5.51 5.72
CA VAL A 142 3.13 -4.56 6.77
C VAL A 142 1.89 -3.73 7.04
N ASP A 143 1.38 -3.83 8.25
CA ASP A 143 0.15 -3.13 8.65
C ASP A 143 0.40 -1.69 9.13
N PRO A 144 -0.65 -0.90 9.38
CA PRO A 144 -0.52 0.48 9.86
C PRO A 144 0.23 0.62 11.19
N ALA A 145 0.21 -0.41 12.04
CA ALA A 145 0.97 -0.47 13.28
C ALA A 145 2.45 -0.87 13.07
N LYS A 146 2.90 -0.97 11.82
CA LYS A 146 4.26 -1.37 11.40
C LYS A 146 4.62 -2.79 11.85
N ARG A 147 3.64 -3.66 11.97
CA ARG A 147 3.86 -5.09 12.24
C ARG A 147 4.02 -5.81 10.90
N LEU A 148 5.08 -6.60 10.80
CA LEU A 148 5.34 -7.47 9.65
C LEU A 148 4.65 -8.81 9.87
N TRP A 149 3.80 -9.16 8.92
CA TRP A 149 3.06 -10.41 8.86
C TRP A 149 3.56 -11.24 7.68
N SER A 150 3.55 -12.55 7.85
CA SER A 150 3.82 -13.55 6.82
C SER A 150 2.71 -14.59 6.79
N PHE A 151 2.60 -15.36 5.72
CA PHE A 151 1.57 -16.40 5.60
C PHE A 151 2.19 -17.78 5.63
N ARG A 152 1.61 -18.67 6.43
CA ARG A 152 1.99 -20.09 6.46
C ARG A 152 0.83 -20.93 5.95
N ASN A 153 1.15 -22.01 5.24
CA ASN A 153 0.16 -23.01 4.88
C ASN A 153 -0.17 -23.82 6.13
N ASN A 154 -1.46 -23.96 6.46
CA ASN A 154 -1.85 -24.91 7.49
C ASN A 154 -1.56 -26.33 6.99
N HIS A 155 -0.65 -27.02 7.69
CA HIS A 155 -0.20 -28.38 7.36
C HIS A 155 -1.31 -29.46 7.50
N GLN A 156 -2.55 -29.08 7.78
CA GLN A 156 -3.70 -29.98 7.94
C GLN A 156 -4.55 -30.15 6.66
N GLY A 157 -4.05 -29.73 5.49
CA GLY A 157 -4.63 -30.13 4.20
C GLY A 157 -5.96 -29.45 3.81
N SER A 158 -6.40 -28.42 4.53
CA SER A 158 -7.62 -27.66 4.20
C SER A 158 -7.41 -26.58 3.14
N GLY A 159 -6.15 -26.27 2.77
CA GLY A 159 -5.86 -25.13 1.89
C GLY A 159 -5.97 -23.77 2.59
N ASP A 160 -6.25 -23.75 3.90
CA ASP A 160 -6.32 -22.52 4.68
C ASP A 160 -4.93 -21.94 4.98
N PHE A 161 -4.88 -20.61 5.02
CA PHE A 161 -3.68 -19.85 5.35
C PHE A 161 -3.81 -19.26 6.75
N GLU A 162 -2.73 -19.33 7.52
CA GLU A 162 -2.64 -18.65 8.82
C GLU A 162 -1.71 -17.43 8.70
N ALA A 163 -2.18 -16.28 9.17
CA ALA A 163 -1.38 -15.06 9.28
C ALA A 163 -0.47 -15.16 10.51
N TRP A 164 0.84 -15.13 10.28
CA TRP A 164 1.86 -15.25 11.31
C TRP A 164 2.59 -13.92 11.52
N LEU A 165 2.52 -13.39 12.75
CA LEU A 165 3.27 -12.20 13.14
C LEU A 165 4.77 -12.50 13.22
N VAL A 166 5.55 -11.86 12.36
CA VAL A 166 7.03 -11.97 12.37
C VAL A 166 7.61 -11.05 13.43
N GLY A 167 7.07 -9.83 13.56
CA GLY A 167 7.51 -8.83 14.54
C GLY A 167 7.32 -7.41 14.04
N PRO A 168 7.68 -6.39 14.85
CA PRO A 168 7.64 -4.99 14.43
C PRO A 168 8.79 -4.68 13.45
N LEU A 169 8.54 -3.82 12.47
CA LEU A 169 9.61 -3.20 11.67
C LEU A 169 10.30 -2.12 12.50
N THR A 170 11.42 -2.46 13.14
CA THR A 170 12.32 -1.46 13.71
C THR A 170 12.95 -0.65 12.57
N ARG A 171 12.56 0.63 12.42
CA ARG A 171 13.39 1.58 11.68
C ARG A 171 14.74 1.67 12.38
N GLU A 172 15.83 1.47 11.65
CA GLU A 172 17.14 1.90 12.11
C GLU A 172 17.03 3.36 12.57
N ARG A 173 17.50 3.64 13.80
CA ARG A 173 17.64 5.02 14.27
C ARG A 173 18.53 5.73 13.25
N PRO A 174 18.17 6.93 12.76
CA PRO A 174 19.12 7.73 12.00
C PRO A 174 20.39 7.87 12.86
N ALA A 175 21.53 7.44 12.31
CA ALA A 175 22.81 7.63 12.96
C ALA A 175 22.93 9.12 13.34
N PRO A 176 23.38 9.46 14.56
CA PRO A 176 23.56 10.85 14.92
C PRO A 176 24.49 11.49 13.89
N VAL A 177 23.97 12.50 13.19
CA VAL A 177 24.76 13.34 12.29
C VAL A 177 25.86 13.92 13.15
N LYS A 178 27.09 13.42 12.99
CA LYS A 178 28.27 14.12 13.50
C LYS A 178 28.37 15.38 12.67
N ASP A 179 28.04 16.52 13.29
CA ASP A 179 28.35 17.83 12.74
C ASP A 179 29.83 17.82 12.31
N LEU A 180 30.06 18.00 11.02
CA LEU A 180 31.40 18.27 10.51
C LEU A 180 31.79 19.67 11.00
N PRO A 181 33.00 19.84 11.53
CA PRO A 181 33.45 21.17 11.97
C PRO A 181 33.49 22.11 10.76
N ALA A 182 32.93 23.31 10.95
CA ALA A 182 32.96 24.37 9.95
C ALA A 182 34.42 24.78 9.62
N PRO A 183 34.69 25.23 8.37
CA PRO A 183 36.04 25.56 7.89
C PRO A 183 36.71 26.72 8.61
#